data_AF-A0A0P1AL58-F1
#
_entry.id   AF-A0A0P1AL58-F1
#
_cell.length_a   1.000
_cell.length_b   1.000
_cell.length_c   1.000
_cell.angle_alpha   90.00
_cell.angle_beta   90.00
_cell.angle_gamma   90.00
#
_symmetry.space_group_name_H-M   'P 1'
#
loop_
_entity.id
_entity.type
_entity.pdbx_description
1 polymer ?
#
loop_
_entity_poly.entity_id
_entity_poly.type
_entity_poly.pdbx_seq_one_letter_code
_entity_poly.pdbx_strand_id
1 'polypeptide(L)'
;MRDEDPVKIFEDNQGSIALAKNPEFHKRTKHIDIRYPFVREKVEEGRVILQYCSTKDMKADMMTKPITATQFDFLRKMLGIKPPSTAESSGSFVEEAPRHTD
;
A
#
# COMPACT_ATOMS: atom_id res chain seq x y z
N MET A 1 -12.87 -3.80 -22.66
CA MET A 1 -12.96 -3.16 -21.33
C MET A 1 -13.96 -2.03 -21.52
N ARG A 2 -15.13 -2.07 -20.88
CA ARG A 2 -16.12 -0.99 -21.04
C ARG A 2 -15.65 0.15 -20.16
N ASP A 3 -15.44 1.34 -20.73
CA ASP A 3 -15.01 2.56 -20.01
C ASP A 3 -16.06 3.12 -19.02
N GLU A 4 -17.12 2.35 -18.73
CA GLU A 4 -18.27 2.75 -17.91
C GLU A 4 -18.28 2.08 -16.52
N ASP A 5 -17.43 1.06 -16.28
CA ASP A 5 -17.43 0.35 -15.00
C ASP A 5 -16.61 1.14 -13.95
N PRO A 6 -17.16 1.40 -12.74
CA PRO A 6 -16.47 2.16 -11.70
C PRO A 6 -15.13 1.54 -11.28
N VAL A 7 -14.11 2.37 -11.09
CA VAL A 7 -12.79 1.92 -10.60
C VAL A 7 -12.89 1.55 -9.13
N LYS A 8 -12.58 0.29 -8.81
CA LYS A 8 -12.54 -0.18 -7.42
C LYS A 8 -11.21 0.18 -6.77
N ILE A 9 -11.24 0.96 -5.70
CA ILE A 9 -10.09 1.33 -4.89
C ILE A 9 -10.25 0.70 -3.50
N PHE A 10 -9.20 0.03 -3.04
CA PHE A 10 -9.16 -0.59 -1.71
C PHE A 10 -8.59 0.38 -0.68
N GLU A 11 -9.24 0.48 0.46
CA GLU A 11 -8.82 1.35 1.57
C GLU A 11 -9.01 0.63 2.90
N ASP A 12 -8.05 0.76 3.82
CA ASP A 12 -8.09 0.14 5.14
C ASP A 12 -8.62 1.08 6.23
N ASN A 13 -8.57 2.39 6.01
CA ASN A 13 -9.13 3.37 6.92
C ASN A 13 -10.64 3.56 6.69
N GLN A 14 -11.44 2.90 7.53
CA GLN A 14 -12.90 3.04 7.52
C GLN A 14 -13.37 4.49 7.73
N GLY A 15 -12.61 5.31 8.46
CA GLY A 15 -12.89 6.74 8.60
C GLY A 15 -12.76 7.48 7.27
N SER A 16 -11.70 7.21 6.49
CA SER A 16 -11.53 7.76 5.14
C SER A 16 -12.68 7.35 4.21
N ILE A 17 -13.10 6.08 4.27
CA ILE A 17 -14.23 5.56 3.47
C ILE A 17 -15.53 6.25 3.86
N ALA A 18 -15.81 6.38 5.17
CA ALA A 18 -17.02 7.02 5.67
C ALA A 18 -17.07 8.50 5.28
N LEU A 19 -15.94 9.19 5.40
CA LEU A 19 -15.78 10.58 4.98
C LEU A 19 -16.06 10.73 3.47
N ALA A 20 -15.47 9.89 2.63
CA ALA A 20 -15.70 9.94 1.19
C ALA A 20 -17.16 9.66 0.78
N LYS A 21 -17.93 8.92 1.59
CA LYS A 21 -19.32 8.55 1.30
C LYS A 21 -20.39 9.45 1.93
N ASN A 22 -20.09 10.11 3.06
CA ASN A 22 -21.10 10.86 3.82
C ASN A 22 -20.64 12.29 4.13
N PRO A 23 -21.33 13.32 3.61
CA PRO A 23 -20.98 14.72 3.85
C PRO A 23 -21.21 15.17 5.29
N GLU A 24 -21.97 14.48 6.13
CA GLU A 24 -22.32 14.99 7.47
C GLU A 24 -21.19 14.92 8.51
N PHE A 25 -20.08 14.23 8.22
CA PHE A 25 -18.90 14.17 9.09
C PHE A 25 -18.02 15.44 8.95
N HIS A 26 -18.61 16.60 9.24
CA HIS A 26 -17.94 17.91 9.19
C HIS A 26 -17.77 18.53 10.58
N LYS A 27 -16.94 17.94 11.45
CA LYS A 27 -16.55 18.67 12.67
C LYS A 27 -15.07 18.96 12.93
N ARG A 28 -14.05 18.27 12.37
CA ARG A 28 -12.64 18.61 12.68
C ARG A 28 -11.57 18.17 11.65
N THR A 29 -11.71 18.45 10.35
CA THR A 29 -10.69 18.03 9.34
C THR A 29 -10.23 19.14 8.38
N LYS A 30 -10.01 20.35 8.91
CA LYS A 30 -9.48 21.52 8.16
C LYS A 30 -8.11 21.29 7.48
N HIS A 31 -7.38 20.23 7.84
CA HIS A 31 -6.09 19.88 7.22
C HIS A 31 -6.21 19.00 5.97
N ILE A 32 -7.43 18.56 5.59
CA ILE A 32 -7.66 17.62 4.48
C ILE A 32 -8.38 18.29 3.29
N ASP A 33 -8.54 19.62 3.33
CA ASP A 33 -9.51 20.38 2.53
C ASP A 33 -9.32 20.35 0.99
N ILE A 34 -8.19 19.87 0.45
CA ILE A 34 -7.90 19.95 -1.00
C ILE A 34 -8.11 18.62 -1.74
N ARG A 35 -7.68 17.49 -1.18
CA ARG A 35 -7.76 16.17 -1.86
C ARG A 35 -9.09 15.46 -1.62
N TYR A 36 -9.76 15.83 -0.55
CA TYR A 36 -11.01 15.23 -0.13
C TYR A 36 -12.20 15.54 -1.07
N PRO A 37 -12.37 16.79 -1.57
CA PRO A 37 -13.41 17.07 -2.57
C PRO A 37 -13.27 16.23 -3.84
N PHE A 38 -12.04 16.02 -4.32
CA PHE A 38 -11.81 15.26 -5.56
C PHE A 38 -12.20 13.79 -5.43
N VAL A 39 -11.73 13.10 -4.37
CA VAL A 39 -12.08 11.68 -4.17
C VAL A 39 -13.58 11.52 -3.97
N ARG A 40 -14.20 12.44 -3.22
CA ARG A 40 -15.65 12.48 -3.03
C ARG A 40 -16.39 12.66 -4.35
N GLU A 41 -16.02 13.65 -5.14
CA GLU A 41 -16.63 13.93 -6.45
C GLU A 41 -16.60 12.68 -7.33
N LYS A 42 -15.46 11.98 -7.40
CA LYS A 42 -15.36 10.75 -8.20
C LYS A 42 -16.16 9.57 -7.64
N VAL A 43 -16.40 9.52 -6.32
CA VAL A 43 -17.29 8.53 -5.69
C VAL A 43 -18.76 8.88 -5.94
N GLU A 44 -19.13 10.16 -5.84
CA GLU A 44 -20.49 10.67 -6.13
C GLU A 44 -20.86 10.55 -7.60
N GLU A 45 -19.93 10.80 -8.52
CA GLU A 45 -20.08 10.56 -9.96
C GLU A 45 -20.16 9.06 -10.31
N GLY A 46 -19.95 8.17 -9.33
CA GLY A 46 -19.93 6.73 -9.55
C GLY A 46 -18.71 6.25 -10.35
N ARG A 47 -17.70 7.09 -10.59
CA ARG A 47 -16.46 6.69 -11.29
C ARG A 47 -15.53 5.85 -10.42
N VAL A 48 -15.64 5.97 -9.10
CA VAL A 48 -14.82 5.26 -8.13
C VAL A 48 -15.69 4.60 -7.06
N ILE A 49 -15.37 3.36 -6.72
CA ILE A 49 -15.96 2.64 -5.59
C ILE A 49 -14.87 2.37 -4.55
N LEU A 50 -15.05 2.89 -3.34
CA LEU A 50 -14.20 2.57 -2.20
C LEU A 50 -14.69 1.30 -1.49
N GLN A 51 -13.81 0.30 -1.47
CA GLN A 51 -14.01 -0.98 -0.80
C GLN A 51 -13.05 -1.14 0.36
N TYR A 52 -13.58 -1.55 1.51
CA TYR A 52 -12.75 -1.85 2.67
C TYR A 52 -11.83 -3.05 2.40
N CYS A 53 -10.56 -2.91 2.77
CA CYS A 53 -9.57 -3.98 2.81
C CYS A 53 -8.96 -4.01 4.21
N SER A 54 -8.70 -5.20 4.76
CA SER A 54 -8.03 -5.26 6.06
C SER A 54 -6.59 -4.76 5.93
N THR A 55 -6.06 -4.08 6.95
CA THR A 55 -4.64 -3.65 6.96
C THR A 55 -3.68 -4.83 6.76
N LYS A 56 -4.06 -6.03 7.19
CA LYS A 56 -3.27 -7.25 6.99
C LYS A 56 -3.17 -7.65 5.52
N ASP A 57 -4.16 -7.29 4.72
CA ASP A 57 -4.26 -7.66 3.30
C ASP A 57 -3.94 -6.48 2.36
N MET A 58 -3.66 -5.29 2.92
CA MET A 58 -3.37 -4.08 2.17
C MET A 58 -1.98 -4.13 1.55
N LYS A 59 -1.88 -4.70 0.34
CA LYS A 59 -0.62 -4.88 -0.41
C LYS A 59 0.21 -3.59 -0.55
N ALA A 60 -0.44 -2.43 -0.61
CA ALA A 60 0.21 -1.13 -0.71
C ALA A 60 1.03 -0.76 0.55
N ASP A 61 0.71 -1.33 1.71
CA ASP A 61 1.45 -1.07 2.95
C ASP A 61 2.90 -1.53 2.85
N MET A 62 3.16 -2.60 2.10
CA MET A 62 4.51 -3.08 1.81
C MET A 62 5.39 -2.01 1.13
N MET A 63 4.78 -1.07 0.41
CA MET A 63 5.48 -0.03 -0.35
C MET A 63 5.53 1.32 0.36
N THR A 64 4.67 1.53 1.36
CA THR A 64 4.44 2.85 1.96
C THR A 64 4.79 2.90 3.44
N LYS A 65 4.92 1.75 4.12
CA LYS A 65 5.14 1.67 5.57
C LYS A 65 6.34 0.78 5.91
N PRO A 66 7.06 1.06 7.01
CA PRO A 66 7.98 0.09 7.60
C PRO A 66 7.17 -1.01 8.31
N ILE A 67 7.11 -2.20 7.72
CA ILE A 67 6.39 -3.37 8.24
C ILE A 67 7.35 -4.48 8.67
N THR A 68 6.87 -5.43 9.48
CA THR A 68 7.69 -6.58 9.92
C THR A 68 8.02 -7.49 8.74
N ALA A 69 9.14 -8.21 8.83
CA ALA A 69 9.56 -9.17 7.79
C ALA A 69 8.47 -10.23 7.50
N THR A 70 7.77 -10.69 8.54
CA THR A 70 6.65 -11.64 8.40
C THR A 70 5.49 -11.05 7.60
N GLN A 71 5.10 -9.81 7.89
CA GLN A 71 4.04 -9.12 7.17
C GLN A 71 4.46 -8.83 5.72
N PHE A 72 5.71 -8.43 5.51
CA PHE A 72 6.27 -8.22 4.18
C PHE A 72 6.23 -9.49 3.34
N ASP A 73 6.70 -10.63 3.87
CA ASP A 73 6.70 -11.90 3.15
C ASP A 73 5.28 -12.37 2.81
N PHE A 74 4.32 -12.17 3.72
CA PHE A 74 2.91 -12.45 3.47
C PHE A 74 2.36 -11.61 2.32
N LEU A 75 2.52 -10.27 2.37
CA LEU A 75 2.04 -9.36 1.33
C LEU A 75 2.75 -9.59 -0.02
N ARG A 76 4.05 -9.90 0.00
CA ARG A 76 4.86 -10.26 -1.17
C ARG A 76 4.33 -11.52 -1.85
N LYS A 77 4.02 -12.57 -1.06
CA LYS A 77 3.38 -13.80 -1.57
C LYS A 77 2.01 -13.51 -2.17
N MET A 78 1.21 -12.65 -1.54
CA MET A 78 -0.09 -12.23 -2.08
C MET A 78 0.00 -11.43 -3.39
N LEU A 79 1.14 -10.79 -3.66
CA LEU A 79 1.44 -10.13 -4.93
C LEU A 79 1.98 -11.12 -5.99
N GLY A 80 2.20 -12.38 -5.65
CA GLY A 80 2.78 -13.38 -6.55
C GLY A 80 4.28 -13.17 -6.80
N ILE A 81 4.91 -12.26 -6.06
CA ILE A 81 6.35 -12.03 -6.14
C ILE A 81 7.01 -13.27 -5.52
N LYS A 82 7.96 -13.87 -6.23
CA LYS A 82 8.79 -14.97 -5.72
C LYS A 82 10.05 -14.39 -5.10
N PRO A 83 10.62 -15.04 -4.07
CA PRO A 83 11.94 -14.65 -3.63
C PRO A 83 12.88 -14.85 -4.82
N PRO A 84 13.96 -14.05 -4.92
CA PRO A 84 14.96 -14.31 -5.94
C PRO A 84 15.34 -15.79 -5.84
N SER A 85 15.29 -16.51 -6.96
CA SER A 85 15.87 -17.84 -7.00
C SER A 85 17.31 -17.66 -6.57
N THR A 86 17.70 -18.29 -5.46
CA THR A 86 19.10 -18.56 -5.16
C THR A 86 19.61 -19.40 -6.33
N ALA A 87 20.01 -18.74 -7.43
CA ALA A 87 21.13 -19.24 -8.19
C ALA A 87 22.23 -19.34 -7.14
N GLU A 88 22.64 -20.56 -6.82
CA GLU A 88 23.73 -20.80 -5.92
C GLU A 88 24.94 -20.03 -6.46
N SER A 89 25.16 -18.84 -5.91
CA SER A 89 26.46 -18.20 -6.01
C SER A 89 27.35 -19.00 -5.08
N SER A 90 27.97 -20.04 -5.63
CA SER A 90 29.24 -20.56 -5.14
C SER A 90 30.27 -19.42 -5.22
N GLY A 91 30.17 -18.47 -4.30
CA GLY A 91 31.06 -17.34 -4.13
C GLY A 91 31.99 -17.65 -2.98
N SER A 92 33.23 -17.96 -3.31
CA SER A 92 34.36 -18.20 -2.41
C SER A 92 34.47 -17.13 -1.32
N PHE A 93 34.71 -17.58 -0.08
CA PHE A 93 35.15 -16.76 1.03
C PHE A 93 36.38 -15.94 0.60
N VAL A 94 36.26 -14.61 0.63
CA VAL A 94 37.41 -13.73 0.39
C VAL A 94 38.16 -13.64 1.72
N GLU A 95 39.39 -14.15 1.71
CA GLU A 95 40.33 -14.08 2.83
C GLU A 95 40.62 -12.62 3.18
N GLU A 96 40.39 -12.23 4.44
CA GLU A 96 40.72 -10.89 4.95
C GLU A 96 42.22 -10.64 4.88
N ALA A 97 42.63 -9.63 4.11
CA ALA A 97 43.99 -9.10 4.16
C ALA A 97 44.23 -8.33 5.48
N PRO A 98 45.42 -8.45 6.11
CA PRO A 98 45.68 -7.88 7.43
C PRO A 98 45.69 -6.35 7.40
N ARG A 99 45.02 -5.75 8.40
CA ARG A 99 44.98 -4.31 8.65
C ARG A 99 46.39 -3.77 8.86
N HIS A 100 46.80 -2.82 8.02
CA HIS A 100 47.98 -1.99 8.26
C HIS A 100 47.64 -0.95 9.33
N THR A 101 48.41 -0.94 10.42
CA THR A 101 48.36 0.08 11.47
C THR A 101 49.47 1.09 11.21
N ASP A 102 49.12 2.38 11.11
CA ASP A 102 50.02 3.50 11.40
C ASP A 102 49.70 4.03 12.81
#